data_AF-A0A0G4J0W0-F1
#
_entry.id   AF-A0A0G4J0W0-F1
#
_cell.length_a   1.000
_cell.length_b   1.000
_cell.length_c   1.000
_cell.angle_alpha   90.00
_cell.angle_beta   90.00
_cell.angle_gamma   90.00
#
_symmetry.space_group_name_H-M   'P 1'
#
loop_
_entity.id
_entity.type
_entity.pdbx_description
1 polymer ?
#
loop_
_entity_poly.entity_id
_entity_poly.type
_entity_poly.pdbx_seq_one_letter_code
_entity_poly.pdbx_strand_id
1 'polypeptide(L)'
;MEGAAPDRLEAVVVIAPHVVIRGNAQKEISILAEQGFLITRRKTFAMSPSQTRAIAAGNDAVATKFGSGPVCALVVVRNDATSPYSALAELGLDTLYCTDSSLSTLRVKAALFPGRRQFERTLAVTSGAAGQQLLESVCRQHGFIVVARQERGLTAKDAERLRVHLSLEQKTLWVLEKDNAIVDLQLAVGDATVVSVSRTLAEADNAIQTYWPEGFPLQRTLALLKPDVTAAGHRAAILQAIVDAGFTVIAERCLQMTLEKTKAFYAEHAGKPFYDGLVEFMSSGPIVALALSKPNAVSAWRTLLGPTNSDTARQTAPNSIRAQFGTDGRRNAAHGSDSELSAARELRFFFADLPAASHRPVSAQEIEGKQQEASLNQVLIKGLTALCRTKPVGLAAVKQLGEWLRDNNPLRPVIIEPAAGAQKEYASTLEKLQERAPGGQIRIVFIVGPPGSGKGTQCEMMRSQLGTGRACPRSSMLFA
;
A
#
# COMPACT_ATOMS: atom_id res chain seq x y z
N MET A 1 -20.87 31.26 -13.16
CA MET A 1 -19.80 32.07 -12.52
C MET A 1 -19.26 31.27 -11.36
N GLU A 2 -18.22 30.48 -11.60
CA GLU A 2 -17.46 29.77 -10.58
C GLU A 2 -16.42 30.74 -10.00
N GLY A 3 -16.77 31.39 -8.89
CA GLY A 3 -15.81 31.97 -7.97
C GLY A 3 -15.89 31.14 -6.70
N ALA A 4 -14.78 30.54 -6.28
CA ALA A 4 -14.70 29.86 -4.99
C ALA A 4 -15.18 30.84 -3.91
N ALA A 5 -16.32 30.55 -3.28
CA ALA A 5 -16.78 31.33 -2.14
C ALA A 5 -15.69 31.27 -1.06
N PRO A 6 -15.45 32.37 -0.32
CA PRO A 6 -14.57 32.32 0.85
C PRO A 6 -15.01 31.17 1.76
N ASP A 7 -14.06 30.52 2.47
CA ASP A 7 -14.30 29.43 3.42
C ASP A 7 -15.37 29.85 4.45
N ARG A 8 -16.65 29.67 4.11
CA ARG A 8 -17.77 29.97 4.99
C ARG A 8 -17.86 28.84 6.00
N LEU A 9 -17.93 29.19 7.28
CA LEU A 9 -18.14 28.21 8.33
C LEU A 9 -19.43 27.43 8.05
N GLU A 10 -19.30 26.12 8.02
CA GLU A 10 -20.42 25.20 7.95
C GLU A 10 -20.87 24.80 9.35
N ALA A 11 -22.13 24.41 9.49
CA ALA A 11 -22.64 23.66 10.63
C ALA A 11 -23.45 22.47 10.15
N VAL A 12 -23.59 21.45 10.99
CA VAL A 12 -24.51 20.33 10.74
C VAL A 12 -25.73 20.50 11.63
N VAL A 13 -26.90 20.40 11.01
CA VAL A 13 -28.20 20.36 11.68
C VAL A 13 -28.84 19.00 11.45
N VAL A 14 -29.38 18.39 12.49
CA VAL A 14 -30.12 17.12 12.40
C VAL A 14 -31.53 17.33 12.93
N ILE A 15 -32.53 17.10 12.09
CA ILE A 15 -33.94 17.16 12.44
C ILE A 15 -34.37 15.83 13.06
N ALA A 16 -35.02 15.90 14.23
CA ALA A 16 -35.39 14.73 15.04
C ALA A 16 -36.39 13.79 14.34
N PRO A 17 -36.38 12.48 14.68
CA PRO A 17 -37.20 11.48 13.99
C PRO A 17 -38.70 11.75 14.00
N HIS A 18 -39.24 12.18 15.14
CA HIS A 18 -40.68 12.44 15.27
C HIS A 18 -41.17 13.57 14.35
N VAL A 19 -40.32 14.53 13.97
CA VAL A 19 -40.65 15.59 13.01
C VAL A 19 -40.66 15.04 11.59
N VAL A 20 -39.67 14.20 11.25
CA VAL A 20 -39.55 13.57 9.94
C VAL A 20 -40.73 12.62 9.69
N ILE A 21 -41.08 11.78 10.67
CA ILE A 21 -42.20 10.84 10.59
C ILE A 21 -43.54 11.56 10.38
N ARG A 22 -43.73 12.73 11.01
CA ARG A 22 -44.93 13.56 10.84
C ARG A 22 -44.96 14.36 9.53
N GLY A 23 -43.94 14.24 8.67
CA GLY A 23 -43.85 14.98 7.41
C GLY A 23 -43.50 16.46 7.56
N ASN A 24 -43.07 16.90 8.76
CA ASN A 24 -42.88 18.31 9.09
C ASN A 24 -41.45 18.82 8.87
N ALA A 25 -40.53 18.00 8.38
CA ALA A 25 -39.13 18.39 8.19
C ALA A 25 -38.97 19.60 7.25
N GLN A 26 -39.87 19.77 6.28
CA GLN A 26 -39.84 20.93 5.37
C GLN A 26 -40.14 22.26 6.08
N LYS A 27 -40.92 22.22 7.17
CA LYS A 27 -41.22 23.42 7.96
C LYS A 27 -39.97 23.92 8.69
N GLU A 28 -39.23 23.01 9.34
CA GLU A 28 -37.97 23.34 10.01
C GLU A 28 -36.91 23.86 9.02
N ILE A 29 -36.84 23.24 7.82
CA ILE A 29 -35.99 23.71 6.73
C ILE A 29 -36.35 25.13 6.30
N SER A 30 -37.65 25.46 6.26
CA SER A 30 -38.12 26.80 5.89
C SER A 30 -37.75 27.83 6.95
N ILE A 31 -37.85 27.47 8.25
CA ILE A 31 -37.37 28.32 9.35
C ILE A 31 -35.88 28.60 9.21
N LEU A 32 -35.05 27.58 8.95
CA LEU A 32 -33.62 27.78 8.72
C LEU A 32 -33.35 28.74 7.53
N ALA A 33 -34.08 28.57 6.43
CA ALA A 33 -33.94 29.43 5.26
C ALA A 33 -34.34 30.90 5.54
N GLU A 34 -35.47 31.11 6.23
CA GLU A 34 -35.94 32.43 6.67
C GLU A 34 -34.94 33.12 7.60
N GLN A 35 -34.25 32.34 8.43
CA GLN A 35 -33.21 32.83 9.33
C GLN A 35 -31.87 33.05 8.62
N GLY A 36 -31.79 32.88 7.30
CA GLY A 36 -30.61 33.20 6.49
C GLY A 36 -29.58 32.06 6.38
N PHE A 37 -29.99 30.81 6.63
CA PHE A 37 -29.16 29.63 6.37
C PHE A 37 -29.37 29.11 4.94
N LEU A 38 -28.27 28.78 4.27
CA LEU A 38 -28.26 28.09 2.99
C LEU A 38 -27.91 26.62 3.22
N ILE A 39 -28.71 25.72 2.64
CA ILE A 39 -28.47 24.27 2.74
C ILE A 39 -27.56 23.84 1.59
N THR A 40 -26.39 23.30 1.91
CA THR A 40 -25.42 22.82 0.91
C THR A 40 -25.53 21.32 0.69
N ARG A 41 -25.96 20.56 1.70
CA ARG A 41 -26.22 19.11 1.60
C ARG A 41 -27.43 18.73 2.43
N ARG A 42 -28.18 17.73 1.97
CA ARG A 42 -29.34 17.17 2.68
C ARG A 42 -29.35 15.65 2.52
N LYS A 43 -29.66 14.93 3.60
CA LYS A 43 -29.83 13.48 3.58
C LYS A 43 -30.84 13.03 4.63
N THR A 44 -31.75 12.13 4.24
CA THR A 44 -32.71 11.49 5.17
C THR A 44 -32.37 10.01 5.29
N PHE A 45 -32.22 9.51 6.52
CA PHE A 45 -31.79 8.13 6.80
C PHE A 45 -32.04 7.77 8.26
N ALA A 46 -32.05 6.47 8.58
CA ALA A 46 -32.02 6.00 9.98
C ALA A 46 -30.57 5.92 10.46
N MET A 47 -30.28 6.45 11.66
CA MET A 47 -28.91 6.44 12.19
C MET A 47 -28.44 5.05 12.57
N SER A 48 -27.18 4.74 12.26
CA SER A 48 -26.49 3.62 12.88
C SER A 48 -26.04 3.98 14.31
N PRO A 49 -25.73 2.99 15.17
CA PRO A 49 -25.18 3.25 16.50
C PRO A 49 -23.89 4.09 16.49
N SER A 50 -23.05 3.96 15.45
CA SER A 50 -21.84 4.78 15.31
C SER A 50 -22.15 6.23 14.98
N GLN A 51 -23.15 6.47 14.12
CA GLN A 51 -23.62 7.83 13.79
C GLN A 51 -24.26 8.51 15.00
N THR A 52 -25.08 7.77 15.75
CA THR A 52 -25.68 8.27 16.99
C THR A 52 -24.61 8.67 18.01
N ARG A 53 -23.57 7.86 18.21
CA ARG A 53 -22.45 8.22 19.09
C ARG A 53 -21.69 9.46 18.59
N ALA A 54 -21.51 9.58 17.28
CA ALA A 54 -20.81 10.71 16.69
C ALA A 54 -21.54 12.05 16.92
N ILE A 55 -22.88 12.07 16.89
CA ILE A 55 -23.64 13.28 17.24
C ILE A 55 -23.73 13.49 18.76
N ALA A 56 -23.89 12.41 19.52
CA ALA A 56 -24.13 12.49 20.96
C ALA A 56 -22.91 12.99 21.72
N ALA A 57 -21.68 12.63 21.30
CA ALA A 57 -20.45 13.05 22.01
C ALA A 57 -20.40 12.65 23.50
N GLY A 58 -21.16 11.63 23.91
CA GLY A 58 -21.34 11.28 25.34
C GLY A 58 -22.58 11.90 26.00
N ASN A 59 -23.42 12.63 25.26
CA ASN A 59 -24.72 13.11 25.73
C ASN A 59 -25.83 12.08 25.43
N ASP A 60 -26.25 11.35 26.47
CA ASP A 60 -27.26 10.28 26.35
C ASP A 60 -28.65 10.78 25.93
N ALA A 61 -29.00 12.04 26.24
CA ALA A 61 -30.26 12.63 25.84
C ALA A 61 -30.31 12.83 24.30
N VAL A 62 -29.21 13.30 23.72
CA VAL A 62 -29.07 13.42 22.25
C VAL A 62 -29.11 12.03 21.61
N ALA A 63 -28.41 11.05 22.17
CA ALA A 63 -28.42 9.69 21.66
C ALA A 63 -29.83 9.08 21.63
N THR A 64 -30.60 9.28 22.71
CA THR A 64 -31.97 8.77 22.83
C THR A 64 -32.92 9.47 21.85
N LYS A 65 -32.85 10.80 21.77
CA LYS A 65 -33.77 11.62 20.97
C LYS A 65 -33.58 11.44 19.46
N PHE A 66 -32.33 11.28 19.02
CA PHE A 66 -32.00 11.24 17.60
C PHE A 66 -31.62 9.84 17.07
N GLY A 67 -31.34 8.88 17.96
CA GLY A 67 -30.90 7.53 17.59
C GLY A 67 -32.00 6.55 17.21
N SER A 68 -33.29 6.89 17.41
CA SER A 68 -34.43 5.98 17.24
C SER A 68 -35.36 6.40 16.09
N GLY A 69 -34.92 6.19 14.84
CA GLY A 69 -35.76 6.38 13.64
C GLY A 69 -35.12 7.23 12.54
N PRO A 70 -35.88 7.58 11.50
CA PRO A 70 -35.37 8.33 10.36
C PRO A 70 -35.17 9.81 10.72
N VAL A 71 -33.95 10.33 10.55
CA VAL A 71 -33.63 11.75 10.71
C VAL A 71 -33.41 12.43 9.37
N CYS A 72 -33.46 13.77 9.36
CA CYS A 72 -33.04 14.58 8.22
C CYS A 72 -31.81 15.41 8.63
N ALA A 73 -30.63 15.05 8.11
CA ALA A 73 -29.40 15.79 8.34
C ALA A 73 -29.16 16.80 7.23
N LEU A 74 -28.67 17.98 7.60
CA LEU A 74 -28.40 19.12 6.73
C LEU A 74 -26.98 19.64 7.01
N VAL A 75 -26.24 19.98 5.96
CA VAL A 75 -25.08 20.86 6.07
C VAL A 75 -25.54 22.26 5.69
N VAL A 76 -25.31 23.22 6.58
CA VAL A 76 -25.77 24.60 6.42
C VAL A 76 -24.62 25.58 6.50
N VAL A 77 -24.73 26.69 5.78
CA VAL A 77 -23.83 27.85 5.87
C VAL A 77 -24.67 29.11 6.04
N ARG A 78 -24.09 30.15 6.64
CA ARG A 78 -24.73 31.46 6.70
C ARG A 78 -24.68 32.16 5.34
N ASN A 79 -25.75 32.88 5.01
CA ASN A 79 -25.75 33.77 3.84
C ASN A 79 -24.90 35.03 4.10
N ASP A 80 -24.81 35.45 5.36
CA ASP A 80 -23.97 36.56 5.83
C ASP A 80 -22.61 36.08 6.37
N ALA A 81 -21.84 37.00 6.97
CA ALA A 81 -20.54 36.73 7.57
C ALA A 81 -20.60 36.29 9.04
N THR A 82 -21.79 36.08 9.61
CA THR A 82 -21.93 35.68 11.01
C THR A 82 -21.61 34.20 11.20
N SER A 83 -21.30 33.82 12.45
CA SER A 83 -21.06 32.41 12.79
C SER A 83 -22.37 31.62 12.70
N PRO A 84 -22.39 30.46 12.02
CA PRO A 84 -23.59 29.60 12.02
C PRO A 84 -23.91 29.07 13.43
N TYR A 85 -22.91 28.91 14.30
CA TYR A 85 -23.08 28.28 15.61
C TYR A 85 -23.92 29.12 16.58
N SER A 86 -23.61 30.41 16.69
CA SER A 86 -24.36 31.33 17.57
C SER A 86 -25.78 31.51 17.06
N ALA A 87 -25.96 31.69 15.75
CA ALA A 87 -27.29 31.84 15.15
C ALA A 87 -28.15 30.57 15.31
N LEU A 88 -27.56 29.37 15.21
CA LEU A 88 -28.29 28.12 15.45
C LEU A 88 -28.67 27.94 16.92
N ALA A 89 -27.82 28.37 17.86
CA ALA A 89 -28.12 28.32 19.28
C ALA A 89 -29.30 29.23 19.67
N GLU A 90 -29.43 30.39 19.01
CA GLU A 90 -30.53 31.34 19.24
C GLU A 90 -31.90 30.83 18.78
N LEU A 91 -31.97 29.88 17.83
CA LEU A 91 -33.24 29.32 17.37
C LEU A 91 -33.98 28.56 18.47
N GLY A 92 -33.25 27.97 19.43
CA GLY A 92 -33.84 27.28 20.58
C GLY A 92 -34.77 26.10 20.23
N LEU A 93 -34.70 25.57 19.01
CA LEU A 93 -35.57 24.50 18.54
C LEU A 93 -35.12 23.17 19.12
N ASP A 94 -35.92 22.63 20.04
CA ASP A 94 -35.63 21.34 20.69
C ASP A 94 -35.68 20.18 19.68
N THR A 95 -36.39 20.36 18.57
CA THR A 95 -36.50 19.41 17.45
C THR A 95 -35.21 19.27 16.64
N LEU A 96 -34.23 20.14 16.86
CA LEU A 96 -32.96 20.18 16.14
C LEU A 96 -31.79 19.82 17.04
N TYR A 97 -30.87 19.04 16.50
CA TYR A 97 -29.49 19.00 16.98
C TYR A 97 -28.65 19.90 16.08
N CYS A 98 -27.86 20.78 16.69
CA CYS A 98 -26.97 21.71 16.00
C CYS A 98 -25.55 21.53 16.52
N THR A 99 -24.58 21.51 15.62
CA THR A 99 -23.16 21.58 16.00
C THR A 99 -22.82 22.97 16.48
N ASP A 100 -21.94 23.06 17.47
CA ASP A 100 -21.59 24.27 18.22
C ASP A 100 -20.18 24.80 17.94
N SER A 101 -19.36 24.04 17.21
CA SER A 101 -17.97 24.35 16.93
C SER A 101 -17.53 23.72 15.62
N SER A 102 -16.40 24.18 15.08
CA SER A 102 -15.82 23.59 13.87
C SER A 102 -15.40 22.13 14.10
N LEU A 103 -14.89 21.79 15.27
CA LEU A 103 -14.49 20.42 15.61
C LEU A 103 -15.71 19.50 15.71
N SER A 104 -16.79 19.94 16.37
CA SER A 104 -18.02 19.16 16.44
C SER A 104 -18.69 19.02 15.08
N THR A 105 -18.66 20.07 14.25
CA THR A 105 -19.11 20.06 12.85
C THR A 105 -18.36 19.02 12.03
N LEU A 106 -17.03 19.03 12.07
CA LEU A 106 -16.21 18.08 11.33
C LEU A 106 -16.51 16.63 11.73
N ARG A 107 -16.58 16.36 13.04
CA ARG A 107 -16.91 15.03 13.59
C ARG A 107 -18.25 14.51 13.09
N VAL A 108 -19.29 15.35 13.19
CA VAL A 108 -20.65 14.99 12.80
C VAL A 108 -20.75 14.86 11.29
N LYS A 109 -20.15 15.78 10.53
CA LYS A 109 -20.15 15.75 9.07
C LYS A 109 -19.47 14.48 8.54
N ALA A 110 -18.34 14.08 9.12
CA ALA A 110 -17.63 12.84 8.77
C ALA A 110 -18.51 11.59 8.98
N ALA A 111 -19.31 11.56 10.05
CA ALA A 111 -20.19 10.45 10.34
C ALA A 111 -21.46 10.40 9.46
N LEU A 112 -22.06 11.55 9.15
CA LEU A 112 -23.36 11.61 8.46
C LEU A 112 -23.22 11.74 6.93
N PHE A 113 -22.16 12.41 6.48
CA PHE A 113 -21.86 12.68 5.07
C PHE A 113 -20.44 12.20 4.70
N PRO A 114 -20.13 10.90 4.87
CA PRO A 114 -18.82 10.37 4.54
C PRO A 114 -18.47 10.66 3.07
N GLY A 115 -17.27 11.16 2.83
CA GLY A 115 -16.75 11.38 1.48
C GLY A 115 -16.49 10.08 0.73
N ARG A 116 -16.16 10.19 -0.57
CA ARG A 116 -15.55 9.06 -1.31
C ARG A 116 -14.17 8.78 -0.71
N ARG A 117 -13.77 7.52 -0.72
CA ARG A 117 -12.40 7.17 -0.31
C ARG A 117 -11.42 7.73 -1.31
N GLN A 118 -10.58 8.62 -0.80
CA GLN A 118 -9.37 9.01 -1.46
C GLN A 118 -8.35 9.04 -0.33
N PHE A 119 -7.28 8.26 -0.46
CA PHE A 119 -6.14 8.43 0.44
C PHE A 119 -5.67 9.86 0.24
N GLU A 120 -5.97 10.71 1.21
CA GLU A 120 -5.60 12.11 1.18
C GLU A 120 -4.36 12.33 2.02
N ARG A 121 -3.60 13.35 1.65
CA ARG A 121 -2.45 13.80 2.42
C ARG A 121 -2.84 15.02 3.22
N THR A 122 -2.37 15.06 4.44
CA THR A 122 -2.41 16.24 5.30
C THR A 122 -0.99 16.63 5.66
N LEU A 123 -0.78 17.93 5.85
CA LEU A 123 0.44 18.44 6.46
C LEU A 123 0.17 18.73 7.94
N ALA A 124 1.07 18.27 8.80
CA ALA A 124 1.09 18.65 10.20
C ALA A 124 2.43 19.30 10.57
N VAL A 125 2.41 20.25 11.50
CA VAL A 125 3.59 20.95 11.97
C VAL A 125 3.65 20.85 13.48
N THR A 126 4.73 20.29 14.01
CA THR A 126 4.91 20.11 15.46
C THR A 126 5.99 21.04 16.01
N SER A 127 5.78 21.52 17.24
CA SER A 127 6.77 22.28 18.00
C SER A 127 7.35 21.46 19.16
N GLY A 128 8.68 21.36 19.22
CA GLY A 128 9.39 20.67 20.29
C GLY A 128 9.12 19.16 20.38
N ALA A 129 9.76 18.50 21.36
CA ALA A 129 9.64 17.06 21.56
C ALA A 129 8.21 16.61 21.94
N ALA A 130 7.49 17.43 22.72
CA ALA A 130 6.13 17.13 23.15
C ALA A 130 5.15 17.03 21.97
N GLY A 131 5.25 17.94 20.99
CA GLY A 131 4.42 17.91 19.79
C GLY A 131 4.72 16.70 18.91
N GLN A 132 6.00 16.34 18.76
CA GLN A 132 6.41 15.14 18.01
C GLN A 132 5.88 13.86 18.66
N GLN A 133 6.03 13.71 19.98
CA GLN A 133 5.54 12.55 20.73
C GLN A 133 4.01 12.40 20.65
N LEU A 134 3.27 13.51 20.77
CA LEU A 134 1.82 13.50 20.59
C LEU A 134 1.44 13.02 19.19
N LEU A 135 2.06 13.60 18.16
CA LEU A 135 1.74 13.25 16.77
C LEU A 135 2.11 11.80 16.43
N GLU A 136 3.24 11.30 16.93
CA GLU A 136 3.62 9.88 16.78
C GLU A 136 2.61 8.95 17.45
N SER A 137 2.12 9.31 18.65
CA SER A 137 1.07 8.56 19.35
C SER A 137 -0.22 8.54 18.54
N VAL A 138 -0.66 9.71 18.05
CA VAL A 138 -1.85 9.86 17.21
C VAL A 138 -1.72 9.02 15.94
N CYS A 139 -0.56 9.07 15.27
CA CYS A 139 -0.33 8.27 14.07
C CYS A 139 -0.49 6.78 14.34
N ARG A 140 0.07 6.29 15.46
CA ARG A 140 -0.03 4.88 15.85
C ARG A 140 -1.45 4.47 16.23
N GLN A 141 -2.13 5.28 17.03
CA GLN A 141 -3.47 4.97 17.53
C GLN A 141 -4.55 5.05 16.44
N HIS A 142 -4.42 6.02 15.54
CA HIS A 142 -5.42 6.29 14.50
C HIS A 142 -5.01 5.78 13.12
N GLY A 143 -3.87 5.08 13.00
CA GLY A 143 -3.46 4.41 11.76
C GLY A 143 -3.07 5.35 10.62
N PHE A 144 -2.42 6.48 10.94
CA PHE A 144 -1.85 7.35 9.91
C PHE A 144 -0.55 6.77 9.36
N ILE A 145 -0.35 6.92 8.06
CA ILE A 145 0.92 6.59 7.40
C ILE A 145 1.77 7.85 7.39
N VAL A 146 2.93 7.81 8.02
CA VAL A 146 3.92 8.89 7.92
C VAL A 146 4.61 8.78 6.56
N VAL A 147 4.28 9.71 5.66
CA VAL A 147 4.84 9.71 4.29
C VAL A 147 6.26 10.26 4.29
N ALA A 148 6.44 11.39 4.96
CA ALA A 148 7.72 12.06 5.09
C ALA A 148 7.74 12.92 6.37
N ARG A 149 8.95 13.18 6.88
CA ARG A 149 9.19 14.17 7.93
C ARG A 149 10.46 14.95 7.63
N GLN A 150 10.47 16.24 7.95
CA GLN A 150 11.69 17.05 7.88
C GLN A 150 11.70 18.13 8.96
N GLU A 151 12.88 18.40 9.52
CA GLU A 151 13.11 19.51 10.43
C GLU A 151 13.49 20.76 9.64
N ARG A 152 12.88 21.89 10.00
CA ARG A 152 13.09 23.16 9.30
C ARG A 152 12.80 24.36 10.19
N GLY A 153 13.65 25.38 10.08
CA GLY A 153 13.35 26.72 10.56
C GLY A 153 12.33 27.39 9.62
N LEU A 154 11.23 27.88 10.16
CA LEU A 154 10.17 28.53 9.38
C LEU A 154 10.42 30.04 9.28
N THR A 155 10.21 30.61 8.10
CA THR A 155 10.16 32.07 7.94
C THR A 155 8.80 32.63 8.37
N ALA A 156 8.67 33.96 8.52
CA ALA A 156 7.37 34.58 8.78
C ALA A 156 6.32 34.24 7.70
N LYS A 157 6.75 34.16 6.44
CA LYS A 157 5.88 33.76 5.31
C LYS A 157 5.45 32.30 5.40
N ASP A 158 6.34 31.42 5.88
CA ASP A 158 5.98 30.02 6.14
C ASP A 158 5.00 29.91 7.30
N ALA A 159 5.19 30.70 8.37
CA ALA A 159 4.30 30.71 9.51
C ALA A 159 2.88 31.16 9.13
N GLU A 160 2.75 32.16 8.27
CA GLU A 160 1.47 32.59 7.70
C GLU A 160 0.85 31.47 6.84
N ARG A 161 1.62 30.89 5.91
CA ARG A 161 1.15 29.80 5.03
C ARG A 161 0.67 28.58 5.81
N LEU A 162 1.43 28.18 6.83
CA LEU A 162 1.17 27.01 7.67
C LEU A 162 0.25 27.32 8.86
N ARG A 163 -0.13 28.58 9.02
CA ARG A 163 -0.94 29.10 10.14
C ARG A 163 -0.42 28.67 11.50
N VAL A 164 0.89 28.68 11.69
CA VAL A 164 1.55 28.39 12.96
C VAL A 164 1.94 29.67 13.67
N HIS A 165 1.93 29.66 15.01
CA HIS A 165 2.42 30.79 15.79
C HIS A 165 3.89 31.09 15.46
N LEU A 166 4.23 32.39 15.41
CA LEU A 166 5.48 32.98 14.90
C LEU A 166 6.78 32.63 15.70
N SER A 167 6.80 31.54 16.47
CA SER A 167 8.05 31.05 17.05
C SER A 167 8.93 30.49 15.91
N LEU A 168 9.98 31.24 15.56
CA LEU A 168 10.98 30.93 14.53
C LEU A 168 11.93 29.77 14.92
N GLU A 169 11.57 29.00 15.95
CA GLU A 169 12.31 27.83 16.39
C GLU A 169 12.20 26.69 15.35
N GLN A 170 13.14 25.75 15.38
CA GLN A 170 13.09 24.53 14.58
C GLN A 170 11.73 23.82 14.74
N LYS A 171 11.00 23.65 13.64
CA LYS A 171 9.75 22.90 13.58
C LYS A 171 9.97 21.59 12.83
N THR A 172 9.09 20.63 13.06
CA THR A 172 9.06 19.40 12.26
C THR A 172 7.80 19.40 11.43
N LEU A 173 7.97 19.30 10.11
CA LEU A 173 6.87 19.16 9.16
C LEU A 173 6.66 17.66 8.91
N TRP A 174 5.41 17.24 8.92
CA TRP A 174 4.97 15.87 8.74
C TRP A 174 3.98 15.80 7.60
N VAL A 175 4.25 14.92 6.63
CA VAL A 175 3.26 14.56 5.62
C VAL A 175 2.63 13.26 6.06
N LEU A 176 1.35 13.28 6.37
CA LEU A 176 0.61 12.10 6.79
C LEU A 176 -0.43 11.73 5.74
N GLU A 177 -0.71 10.44 5.61
CA GLU A 177 -1.67 9.92 4.64
C GLU A 177 -2.62 8.92 5.30
N LYS A 178 -3.92 9.07 5.00
CA LYS A 178 -5.01 8.23 5.50
C LYS A 178 -6.28 8.52 4.70
N ASP A 179 -7.26 7.63 4.78
CA ASP A 179 -8.66 7.98 4.46
C ASP A 179 -9.12 9.13 5.37
N ASN A 180 -9.60 10.24 4.78
CA ASN A 180 -10.00 11.45 5.48
C ASN A 180 -8.92 12.00 6.45
N ALA A 181 -7.64 11.90 6.08
CA ALA A 181 -6.50 12.26 6.92
C ALA A 181 -6.61 13.65 7.56
N ILE A 182 -7.10 14.66 6.84
CA ILE A 182 -7.23 16.03 7.35
C ILE A 182 -8.21 16.05 8.52
N VAL A 183 -9.41 15.52 8.29
CA VAL A 183 -10.50 15.53 9.28
C VAL A 183 -10.14 14.66 10.48
N ASP A 184 -9.67 13.44 10.24
CA ASP A 184 -9.30 12.51 11.31
C ASP A 184 -8.16 13.06 12.17
N LEU A 185 -7.19 13.77 11.55
CA LEU A 185 -6.06 14.30 12.29
C LEU A 185 -6.50 15.49 13.15
N GLN A 186 -7.34 16.38 12.61
CA GLN A 186 -7.91 17.48 13.39
C GLN A 186 -8.71 16.96 14.59
N LEU A 187 -9.48 15.88 14.41
CA LEU A 187 -10.23 15.25 15.51
C LEU A 187 -9.33 14.58 16.54
N ALA A 188 -8.25 13.93 16.11
CA ALA A 188 -7.35 13.21 17.01
C ALA A 188 -6.43 14.16 17.79
N VAL A 189 -6.02 15.27 17.19
CA VAL A 189 -5.17 16.29 17.81
C VAL A 189 -5.99 17.26 18.67
N GLY A 190 -7.24 17.55 18.27
CA GLY A 190 -8.11 18.51 18.96
C GLY A 190 -7.51 19.93 18.98
N ASP A 191 -7.65 20.63 20.10
CA ASP A 191 -7.16 21.99 20.29
C ASP A 191 -5.69 22.08 20.75
N ALA A 192 -4.89 21.03 20.51
CA ALA A 192 -3.51 20.99 20.94
C ALA A 192 -2.65 22.03 20.19
N THR A 193 -2.22 23.08 20.92
CA THR A 193 -1.45 24.20 20.35
C THR A 193 -0.06 23.83 19.84
N VAL A 194 0.44 22.65 20.21
CA VAL A 194 1.77 22.14 19.80
C VAL A 194 1.76 21.47 18.43
N VAL A 195 0.59 21.26 17.82
CA VAL A 195 0.43 20.65 16.49
C VAL A 195 -0.52 21.52 15.64
N SER A 196 -0.03 22.05 14.51
CA SER A 196 -0.88 22.64 13.48
C SER A 196 -1.16 21.63 12.38
N VAL A 197 -2.33 21.70 11.78
CA VAL A 197 -2.81 20.78 10.75
C VAL A 197 -3.44 21.58 9.60
N SER A 198 -3.20 21.17 8.36
CA SER A 198 -3.92 21.70 7.18
C SER A 198 -5.43 21.60 7.36
N ARG A 199 -6.19 22.60 6.91
CA ARG A 199 -7.67 22.57 7.04
C ARG A 199 -8.37 22.02 5.81
N THR A 200 -7.74 22.17 4.65
CA THR A 200 -8.29 21.77 3.36
C THR A 200 -7.25 21.00 2.53
N LEU A 201 -7.72 20.23 1.56
CA LEU A 201 -6.86 19.51 0.62
C LEU A 201 -5.96 20.47 -0.16
N ALA A 202 -6.52 21.59 -0.63
CA ALA A 202 -5.76 22.59 -1.36
C ALA A 202 -4.63 23.21 -0.51
N GLU A 203 -4.88 23.45 0.78
CA GLU A 203 -3.83 23.91 1.72
C GLU A 203 -2.74 22.85 1.91
N ALA A 204 -3.13 21.59 2.11
CA ALA A 204 -2.19 20.48 2.26
C ALA A 204 -1.34 20.31 1.00
N ASP A 205 -1.95 20.27 -0.18
CA ASP A 205 -1.26 20.06 -1.46
C ASP A 205 -0.30 21.21 -1.78
N ASN A 206 -0.72 22.46 -1.59
CA ASN A 206 0.14 23.62 -1.81
C ASN A 206 1.36 23.61 -0.88
N ALA A 207 1.13 23.29 0.40
CA ALA A 207 2.21 23.23 1.36
C ALA A 207 3.15 22.05 1.06
N ILE A 208 2.63 20.86 0.79
CA ILE A 208 3.42 19.69 0.40
C ILE A 208 4.27 19.99 -0.85
N GLN A 209 3.69 20.57 -1.90
CA GLN A 209 4.43 20.94 -3.11
C GLN A 209 5.53 21.97 -2.83
N THR A 210 5.28 22.90 -1.91
CA THR A 210 6.27 23.90 -1.50
C THR A 210 7.46 23.26 -0.76
N TYR A 211 7.18 22.29 0.12
CA TYR A 211 8.18 21.72 1.02
C TYR A 211 8.82 20.41 0.50
N TRP A 212 8.19 19.75 -0.47
CA TRP A 212 8.65 18.54 -1.18
C TRP A 212 8.40 18.67 -2.70
N PRO A 213 9.09 19.60 -3.40
CA PRO A 213 8.85 19.84 -4.83
C PRO A 213 9.18 18.65 -5.73
N GLU A 214 10.15 17.81 -5.34
CA GLU A 214 10.52 16.59 -6.07
C GLU A 214 9.61 15.38 -5.73
N GLY A 215 8.64 15.56 -4.83
CA GLY A 215 7.77 14.50 -4.34
C GLY A 215 8.44 13.56 -3.33
N PHE A 216 7.97 12.31 -3.30
CA PHE A 216 8.39 11.29 -2.33
C PHE A 216 8.98 10.07 -3.03
N PRO A 217 9.93 9.37 -2.40
CA PRO A 217 10.51 8.15 -2.96
C PRO A 217 9.42 7.08 -3.15
N LEU A 218 9.41 6.46 -4.33
CA LEU A 218 8.47 5.39 -4.64
C LEU A 218 8.92 4.08 -4.01
N GLN A 219 7.99 3.40 -3.35
CA GLN A 219 8.13 2.01 -2.95
C GLN A 219 7.30 1.12 -3.87
N ARG A 220 7.61 -0.18 -3.83
CA ARG A 220 6.84 -1.22 -4.50
C ARG A 220 6.43 -2.30 -3.51
N THR A 221 5.25 -2.86 -3.71
CA THR A 221 4.72 -3.96 -2.89
C THR A 221 4.01 -4.98 -3.76
N LEU A 222 3.96 -6.24 -3.31
CA LEU A 222 3.12 -7.26 -3.92
C LEU A 222 1.72 -7.16 -3.34
N ALA A 223 0.73 -7.10 -4.23
CA ALA A 223 -0.66 -7.39 -3.91
C ALA A 223 -1.07 -8.69 -4.59
N LEU A 224 -1.59 -9.64 -3.81
CA LEU A 224 -2.05 -10.92 -4.33
C LEU A 224 -3.54 -11.08 -4.05
N LEU A 225 -4.37 -11.09 -5.08
CA LEU A 225 -5.79 -11.39 -4.97
C LEU A 225 -5.98 -12.90 -4.99
N LYS A 226 -6.60 -13.42 -3.93
CA LYS A 226 -6.73 -14.84 -3.65
C LYS A 226 -7.86 -15.49 -4.47
N PRO A 227 -7.95 -16.83 -4.51
CA PRO A 227 -8.92 -17.53 -5.36
C PRO A 227 -10.40 -17.23 -5.05
N ASP A 228 -10.72 -16.86 -3.81
CA ASP A 228 -12.05 -16.42 -3.39
C ASP A 228 -12.50 -15.13 -4.12
N VAL A 229 -11.59 -14.18 -4.35
CA VAL A 229 -11.87 -12.94 -5.08
C VAL A 229 -12.11 -13.19 -6.55
N THR A 230 -11.28 -14.03 -7.17
CA THR A 230 -11.35 -14.31 -8.60
C THR A 230 -12.61 -15.10 -8.93
N ALA A 231 -12.97 -16.08 -8.10
CA ALA A 231 -14.20 -16.85 -8.22
C ALA A 231 -15.46 -15.99 -8.03
N ALA A 232 -15.44 -15.01 -7.10
CA ALA A 232 -16.58 -14.14 -6.82
C ALA A 232 -16.70 -12.93 -7.77
N GLY A 233 -15.77 -12.75 -8.72
CA GLY A 233 -15.80 -11.62 -9.66
C GLY A 233 -15.48 -10.25 -9.04
N HIS A 234 -14.82 -10.22 -7.86
CA HIS A 234 -14.54 -8.96 -7.13
C HIS A 234 -13.24 -8.26 -7.57
N ARG A 235 -12.51 -8.80 -8.55
CA ARG A 235 -11.24 -8.24 -9.07
C ARG A 235 -11.38 -6.76 -9.46
N ALA A 236 -12.40 -6.41 -10.23
CA ALA A 236 -12.56 -5.04 -10.76
C ALA A 236 -12.79 -4.02 -9.63
N ALA A 237 -13.60 -4.37 -8.62
CA ALA A 237 -13.85 -3.51 -7.47
C ALA A 237 -12.57 -3.28 -6.63
N ILE A 238 -11.75 -4.32 -6.45
CA ILE A 238 -10.48 -4.21 -5.73
C ILE A 238 -9.46 -3.38 -6.54
N LEU A 239 -9.37 -3.58 -7.85
CA LEU A 239 -8.51 -2.74 -8.71
C LEU A 239 -8.92 -1.28 -8.65
N GLN A 240 -10.22 -0.99 -8.68
CA GLN A 240 -10.70 0.39 -8.51
C GLN A 240 -10.29 0.94 -7.14
N ALA A 241 -10.45 0.18 -6.06
CA ALA A 241 -10.03 0.61 -4.73
C ALA A 241 -8.51 0.87 -4.64
N ILE A 242 -7.69 0.10 -5.36
CA ILE A 242 -6.23 0.30 -5.47
C ILE A 242 -5.93 1.64 -6.17
N VAL A 243 -6.59 1.92 -7.30
CA VAL A 243 -6.42 3.18 -8.05
C VAL A 243 -6.91 4.39 -7.24
N ASP A 244 -8.08 4.28 -6.61
CA ASP A 244 -8.65 5.33 -5.76
C ASP A 244 -7.76 5.62 -4.55
N ALA A 245 -7.05 4.61 -4.04
CA ALA A 245 -6.04 4.75 -3.01
C ALA A 245 -4.70 5.29 -3.52
N GLY A 246 -4.59 5.69 -4.80
CA GLY A 246 -3.42 6.36 -5.37
C GLY A 246 -2.24 5.43 -5.67
N PHE A 247 -2.48 4.13 -5.83
CA PHE A 247 -1.46 3.20 -6.31
C PHE A 247 -1.41 3.17 -7.84
N THR A 248 -0.20 3.00 -8.37
CA THR A 248 0.01 2.62 -9.77
C THR A 248 0.22 1.11 -9.86
N VAL A 249 -0.51 0.44 -10.75
CA VAL A 249 -0.26 -0.97 -11.09
C VAL A 249 0.86 -1.01 -12.13
N ILE A 250 2.04 -1.50 -11.75
CA ILE A 250 3.21 -1.59 -12.64
C ILE A 250 3.15 -2.85 -13.50
N ALA A 251 2.69 -3.95 -12.91
CA ALA A 251 2.58 -5.23 -13.58
C ALA A 251 1.43 -6.04 -12.98
N GLU A 252 0.81 -6.87 -13.81
CA GLU A 252 -0.25 -7.79 -13.41
C GLU A 252 0.02 -9.17 -14.02
N ARG A 253 -0.28 -10.23 -13.26
CA ARG A 253 -0.28 -11.61 -13.76
C ARG A 253 -1.45 -12.38 -13.16
N CYS A 254 -2.32 -12.91 -14.01
CA CYS A 254 -3.29 -13.93 -13.63
C CYS A 254 -2.65 -15.31 -13.82
N LEU A 255 -2.62 -16.13 -12.77
CA LEU A 255 -2.02 -17.46 -12.81
C LEU A 255 -2.68 -18.40 -11.81
N GLN A 256 -2.56 -19.71 -12.04
CA GLN A 256 -2.90 -20.72 -11.04
C GLN A 256 -1.60 -21.27 -10.45
N MET A 257 -1.46 -21.24 -9.12
CA MET A 257 -0.25 -21.74 -8.46
C MET A 257 -0.31 -23.25 -8.29
N THR A 258 0.76 -23.93 -8.67
CA THR A 258 0.94 -25.35 -8.30
C THR A 258 1.19 -25.45 -6.80
N LEU A 259 0.95 -26.64 -6.24
CA LEU A 259 1.23 -26.92 -4.83
C LEU A 259 2.70 -26.60 -4.48
N GLU A 260 3.63 -26.99 -5.36
CA GLU A 260 5.07 -26.73 -5.20
C GLU A 260 5.41 -25.24 -5.17
N LYS A 261 4.88 -24.47 -6.13
CA LYS A 261 5.08 -23.01 -6.16
C LYS A 261 4.48 -22.34 -4.92
N THR A 262 3.32 -22.82 -4.46
CA THR A 262 2.66 -22.29 -3.27
C THR A 262 3.48 -22.55 -2.01
N LYS A 263 4.02 -23.76 -1.87
CA LYS A 263 4.90 -24.12 -0.75
C LYS A 263 6.17 -23.28 -0.74
N ALA A 264 6.78 -23.07 -1.91
CA ALA A 264 7.95 -22.22 -2.06
C ALA A 264 7.67 -20.76 -1.68
N PHE A 265 6.52 -20.22 -2.11
CA PHE A 265 6.13 -18.85 -1.78
C PHE A 265 5.90 -18.64 -0.27
N TYR A 266 5.23 -19.60 0.39
CA TYR A 266 4.93 -19.53 1.83
C TYR A 266 5.95 -20.25 2.73
N ALA A 267 7.17 -20.50 2.25
CA ALA A 267 8.16 -21.30 2.98
C ALA A 267 8.44 -20.80 4.41
N GLU A 268 8.36 -19.48 4.65
CA GLU A 268 8.52 -18.87 5.99
C GLU A 268 7.39 -19.21 6.99
N HIS A 269 6.34 -19.86 6.53
CA HIS A 269 5.22 -20.30 7.35
C HIS A 269 5.18 -21.83 7.51
N ALA A 270 6.15 -22.55 6.96
CA ALA A 270 6.25 -23.99 7.12
C ALA A 270 6.29 -24.38 8.62
N GLY A 271 5.50 -25.40 8.98
CA GLY A 271 5.37 -25.86 10.36
C GLY A 271 4.36 -25.08 11.22
N LYS A 272 3.74 -24.00 10.71
CA LYS A 272 2.64 -23.33 11.41
C LYS A 272 1.32 -24.13 11.23
N PRO A 273 0.43 -24.18 12.24
CA PRO A 273 -0.80 -24.98 12.17
C PRO A 273 -1.73 -24.65 10.99
N PHE A 274 -1.66 -23.41 10.47
CA PHE A 274 -2.47 -22.95 9.34
C PHE A 274 -1.82 -23.16 7.97
N TYR A 275 -0.57 -23.65 7.91
CA TYR A 275 0.24 -23.69 6.69
C TYR A 275 -0.38 -24.57 5.61
N ASP A 276 -0.71 -25.82 5.93
CA ASP A 276 -1.22 -26.77 4.94
C ASP A 276 -2.54 -26.30 4.35
N GLY A 277 -3.45 -25.82 5.21
CA GLY A 277 -4.73 -25.27 4.77
C GLY A 277 -4.59 -23.97 3.95
N LEU A 278 -3.54 -23.18 4.17
CA LEU A 278 -3.21 -22.01 3.35
C LEU A 278 -2.69 -22.43 1.98
N VAL A 279 -1.79 -23.41 1.93
CA VAL A 279 -1.20 -23.92 0.69
C VAL A 279 -2.26 -24.57 -0.20
N GLU A 280 -3.11 -25.41 0.38
CA GLU A 280 -4.24 -26.03 -0.33
C GLU A 280 -5.18 -24.96 -0.90
N PHE A 281 -5.56 -23.97 -0.09
CA PHE A 281 -6.43 -22.90 -0.56
C PHE A 281 -5.81 -22.08 -1.69
N MET A 282 -4.55 -21.66 -1.56
CA MET A 282 -3.89 -20.81 -2.56
C MET A 282 -3.59 -21.53 -3.87
N SER A 283 -3.59 -22.86 -3.89
CA SER A 283 -3.45 -23.68 -5.11
C SER A 283 -4.79 -24.15 -5.71
N SER A 284 -5.91 -23.90 -5.02
CA SER A 284 -7.24 -24.38 -5.44
C SER A 284 -7.83 -23.69 -6.67
N GLY A 285 -7.29 -22.53 -7.08
CA GLY A 285 -7.83 -21.77 -8.21
C GLY A 285 -6.91 -20.64 -8.68
N PRO A 286 -7.36 -19.87 -9.68
CA PRO A 286 -6.58 -18.76 -10.23
C PRO A 286 -6.45 -17.61 -9.22
N ILE A 287 -5.28 -17.01 -9.19
CA ILE A 287 -4.96 -15.80 -8.42
C ILE A 287 -4.53 -14.68 -9.34
N VAL A 288 -4.57 -13.45 -8.83
CA VAL A 288 -4.02 -12.28 -9.52
C VAL A 288 -2.89 -11.70 -8.69
N ALA A 289 -1.67 -11.73 -9.22
CA ALA A 289 -0.53 -11.02 -8.67
C ALA A 289 -0.44 -9.62 -9.31
N LEU A 290 -0.25 -8.60 -8.47
CA LEU A 290 -0.08 -7.21 -8.88
C LEU A 290 1.20 -6.65 -8.25
N ALA A 291 2.02 -5.98 -9.06
CA ALA A 291 3.11 -5.15 -8.58
C ALA A 291 2.58 -3.72 -8.45
N LEU A 292 2.45 -3.22 -7.22
CA LEU A 292 1.93 -1.88 -6.94
C LEU A 292 3.06 -0.91 -6.64
N SER A 293 2.94 0.35 -7.08
CA SER A 293 3.85 1.45 -6.74
C SER A 293 3.13 2.62 -6.10
N LYS A 294 3.72 3.14 -5.02
CA LYS A 294 3.29 4.35 -4.31
C LYS A 294 4.39 4.77 -3.32
N PRO A 295 4.51 6.04 -2.90
CA PRO A 295 5.22 6.36 -1.66
C PRO A 295 4.66 5.54 -0.50
N ASN A 296 5.53 4.88 0.27
CA ASN A 296 5.13 3.97 1.36
C ASN A 296 4.16 2.84 0.95
N ALA A 297 4.30 2.32 -0.27
CA ALA A 297 3.40 1.32 -0.86
C ALA A 297 3.12 0.13 0.07
N VAL A 298 4.12 -0.39 0.79
CA VAL A 298 3.94 -1.52 1.71
C VAL A 298 2.95 -1.17 2.81
N SER A 299 3.19 -0.05 3.51
CA SER A 299 2.32 0.41 4.61
C SER A 299 0.92 0.76 4.09
N ALA A 300 0.84 1.52 2.99
CA ALA A 300 -0.43 1.91 2.40
C ALA A 300 -1.27 0.70 1.96
N TRP A 301 -0.65 -0.34 1.39
CA TRP A 301 -1.36 -1.53 0.95
C TRP A 301 -1.90 -2.32 2.14
N ARG A 302 -1.10 -2.43 3.21
CA ARG A 302 -1.53 -3.08 4.46
C ARG A 302 -2.68 -2.33 5.13
N THR A 303 -2.67 -1.01 5.11
CA THR A 303 -3.79 -0.18 5.60
C THR A 303 -5.04 -0.43 4.76
N LEU A 304 -4.93 -0.45 3.44
CA LEU A 304 -6.05 -0.72 2.54
C LEU A 304 -6.61 -2.15 2.71
N LEU A 305 -5.74 -3.12 2.99
CA LEU A 305 -6.12 -4.50 3.30
C LEU A 305 -6.89 -4.63 4.60
N GLY A 306 -6.50 -3.89 5.63
CA GLY A 306 -7.05 -4.01 6.99
C GLY A 306 -6.58 -5.27 7.74
N PRO A 307 -7.13 -5.52 8.95
CA PRO A 307 -6.76 -6.66 9.78
C PRO A 307 -6.87 -8.00 9.06
N THR A 308 -5.96 -8.93 9.35
CA THR A 308 -5.89 -10.24 8.66
C THR A 308 -7.17 -11.07 8.78
N ASN A 309 -7.84 -11.00 9.94
CA ASN A 309 -9.12 -11.65 10.16
C ASN A 309 -10.26 -10.73 9.66
N SER A 310 -11.09 -11.26 8.75
CA SER A 310 -12.17 -10.51 8.11
C SER A 310 -13.28 -10.05 9.07
N ASP A 311 -13.55 -10.77 10.16
CA ASP A 311 -14.50 -10.34 11.20
C ASP A 311 -13.95 -9.15 11.98
N THR A 312 -12.69 -9.23 12.40
CA THR A 312 -12.01 -8.09 13.05
C THR A 312 -11.97 -6.90 12.10
N ALA A 313 -11.68 -7.13 10.81
CA ALA A 313 -11.70 -6.09 9.80
C ALA A 313 -13.09 -5.46 9.68
N ARG A 314 -14.18 -6.24 9.61
CA ARG A 314 -15.55 -5.70 9.61
C ARG A 314 -15.85 -4.81 10.81
N GLN A 315 -15.27 -5.11 11.97
CA GLN A 315 -15.49 -4.33 13.19
C GLN A 315 -14.64 -3.06 13.25
N THR A 316 -13.35 -3.15 12.92
CA THR A 316 -12.37 -2.07 13.17
C THR A 316 -12.00 -1.27 11.93
N ALA A 317 -12.11 -1.87 10.75
CA ALA A 317 -11.88 -1.26 9.45
C ALA A 317 -12.92 -1.77 8.45
N PRO A 318 -14.24 -1.49 8.64
CA PRO A 318 -15.35 -2.05 7.85
C PRO A 318 -15.22 -1.80 6.35
N ASN A 319 -14.41 -0.82 6.03
CA ASN A 319 -14.09 -0.34 4.72
C ASN A 319 -12.90 -1.09 4.08
N SER A 320 -12.05 -1.77 4.84
CA SER A 320 -10.89 -2.47 4.27
C SER A 320 -11.27 -3.56 3.25
N ILE A 321 -10.34 -3.94 2.37
CA ILE A 321 -10.55 -5.02 1.37
C ILE A 321 -10.97 -6.31 2.06
N ARG A 322 -10.36 -6.65 3.20
CA ARG A 322 -10.68 -7.85 3.97
C ARG A 322 -12.08 -7.82 4.59
N ALA A 323 -12.53 -6.65 5.01
CA ALA A 323 -13.89 -6.50 5.55
C ALA A 323 -14.96 -6.67 4.47
N GLN A 324 -14.73 -6.10 3.27
CA GLN A 324 -15.69 -6.08 2.18
C GLN A 324 -15.77 -7.40 1.40
N PHE A 325 -14.62 -8.05 1.16
CA PHE A 325 -14.53 -9.19 0.24
C PHE A 325 -14.04 -10.48 0.92
N GLY A 326 -13.56 -10.41 2.16
CA GLY A 326 -13.10 -11.58 2.91
C GLY A 326 -14.21 -12.25 3.72
N THR A 327 -14.17 -13.58 3.80
CA THR A 327 -15.11 -14.36 4.60
C THR A 327 -14.56 -14.66 6.00
N ASP A 328 -13.31 -15.13 6.09
CA ASP A 328 -12.68 -15.58 7.34
C ASP A 328 -11.18 -15.19 7.39
N GLY A 329 -10.41 -15.76 8.32
CA GLY A 329 -8.97 -15.47 8.46
C GLY A 329 -8.07 -16.04 7.36
N ARG A 330 -8.49 -17.13 6.70
CA ARG A 330 -7.77 -17.77 5.59
C ARG A 330 -8.24 -17.21 4.23
N ARG A 331 -9.56 -17.17 4.03
CA ARG A 331 -10.27 -16.57 2.88
C ARG A 331 -10.53 -15.10 3.15
N ASN A 332 -9.45 -14.34 3.21
CA ASN A 332 -9.47 -12.90 3.50
C ASN A 332 -9.23 -12.07 2.24
N ALA A 333 -9.61 -12.57 1.06
CA ALA A 333 -9.52 -11.89 -0.22
C ALA A 333 -8.12 -11.55 -0.78
N ALA A 334 -7.20 -11.03 0.02
CA ALA A 334 -5.92 -10.54 -0.48
C ALA A 334 -4.74 -10.64 0.50
N HIS A 335 -3.54 -10.83 -0.06
CA HIS A 335 -2.25 -10.82 0.61
C HIS A 335 -1.44 -9.57 0.24
N GLY A 336 -0.60 -9.14 1.18
CA GLY A 336 0.32 -8.03 1.01
C GLY A 336 1.59 -8.27 1.80
N SER A 337 2.71 -7.84 1.22
CA SER A 337 4.03 -7.94 1.86
C SER A 337 4.06 -7.19 3.20
N ASP A 338 4.91 -7.61 4.12
CA ASP A 338 5.03 -7.04 5.46
C ASP A 338 6.15 -6.00 5.62
N SER A 339 7.08 -5.96 4.66
CA SER A 339 8.28 -5.12 4.67
C SER A 339 8.76 -4.90 3.24
N GLU A 340 9.65 -3.93 3.03
CA GLU A 340 10.25 -3.69 1.71
C GLU A 340 11.11 -4.88 1.25
N LEU A 341 11.75 -5.58 2.21
CA LEU A 341 12.54 -6.78 1.93
C LEU A 341 11.66 -7.95 1.48
N SER A 342 10.55 -8.22 2.17
CA SER A 342 9.60 -9.25 1.72
C SER A 342 8.97 -8.85 0.39
N ALA A 343 8.58 -7.59 0.21
CA ALA A 343 8.06 -7.07 -1.06
C ALA A 343 9.02 -7.31 -2.22
N ALA A 344 10.30 -6.98 -2.08
CA ALA A 344 11.29 -7.20 -3.13
C ALA A 344 11.46 -8.69 -3.49
N ARG A 345 11.49 -9.57 -2.50
CA ARG A 345 11.57 -11.03 -2.70
C ARG A 345 10.31 -11.57 -3.37
N GLU A 346 9.14 -11.20 -2.87
CA GLU A 346 7.83 -11.63 -3.35
C GLU A 346 7.56 -11.12 -4.78
N LEU A 347 7.92 -9.87 -5.07
CA LEU A 347 7.85 -9.31 -6.42
C LEU A 347 8.76 -10.06 -7.39
N ARG A 348 10.00 -10.37 -7.01
CA ARG A 348 10.90 -11.18 -7.86
C ARG A 348 10.37 -12.58 -8.11
N PHE A 349 9.66 -13.18 -7.15
CA PHE A 349 9.04 -14.50 -7.31
C PHE A 349 7.99 -14.50 -8.43
N PHE A 350 7.16 -13.45 -8.54
CA PHE A 350 6.13 -13.35 -9.56
C PHE A 350 6.56 -12.58 -10.82
N PHE A 351 7.50 -11.66 -10.72
CA PHE A 351 7.91 -10.71 -11.75
C PHE A 351 9.44 -10.59 -11.79
N ALA A 352 10.12 -11.66 -12.22
CA ALA A 352 11.59 -11.70 -12.29
C ALA A 352 12.20 -10.57 -13.13
N ASP A 353 11.47 -10.09 -14.14
CA ASP A 353 11.91 -9.05 -15.07
C ASP A 353 11.52 -7.63 -14.63
N LEU A 354 10.91 -7.46 -13.44
CA LEU A 354 10.54 -6.14 -12.95
C LEU A 354 11.82 -5.35 -12.61
N PRO A 355 12.03 -4.13 -13.16
CA PRO A 355 13.17 -3.29 -12.82
C PRO A 355 13.23 -3.02 -11.31
N ALA A 356 14.35 -2.53 -10.77
CA ALA A 356 14.35 -2.02 -9.40
C ALA A 356 13.44 -0.78 -9.26
N ALA A 357 12.98 -0.46 -8.05
CA ALA A 357 12.26 0.79 -7.81
C ALA A 357 13.21 1.98 -8.02
N SER A 358 12.81 2.95 -8.85
CA SER A 358 13.52 4.22 -8.99
C SER A 358 13.10 5.19 -7.89
N HIS A 359 14.04 5.95 -7.34
CA HIS A 359 13.77 6.97 -6.31
C HIS A 359 13.05 8.22 -6.84
N ARG A 360 12.67 8.26 -8.13
CA ARG A 360 12.00 9.40 -8.76
C ARG A 360 10.71 8.96 -9.46
N PRO A 361 9.62 9.76 -9.42
CA PRO A 361 8.47 9.55 -10.29
C PRO A 361 8.94 9.50 -11.74
N VAL A 362 8.61 8.40 -12.43
CA VAL A 362 8.96 8.18 -13.82
C VAL A 362 8.12 9.12 -14.67
N SER A 363 8.76 10.00 -15.42
CA SER A 363 8.10 10.87 -16.38
C SER A 363 7.60 10.04 -17.58
N ALA A 364 6.52 10.46 -18.24
CA ALA A 364 5.97 9.79 -19.42
C ALA A 364 6.99 9.63 -20.58
N GLN A 365 8.10 10.40 -20.54
CA GLN A 365 9.19 10.35 -21.53
C GLN A 365 10.27 9.31 -21.22
N GLU A 366 10.32 8.75 -20.00
CA GLU A 366 11.34 7.75 -19.60
C GLU A 366 10.92 6.30 -19.92
N ILE A 367 9.70 6.09 -20.43
CA ILE A 367 9.16 4.77 -20.80
C ILE A 367 9.92 4.15 -22.01
N GLU A 368 10.67 4.94 -22.76
CA GLU A 368 11.38 4.47 -23.97
C GLU A 368 12.91 4.31 -23.83
N GLY A 369 13.50 4.44 -22.65
CA GLY A 369 14.96 4.51 -22.56
C GLY A 369 15.59 3.95 -21.31
N LYS A 370 16.14 2.74 -21.45
CA LYS A 370 17.28 2.18 -20.69
C LYS A 370 17.04 1.76 -19.24
N GLN A 371 17.10 0.45 -19.01
CA GLN A 371 17.96 -0.18 -17.98
C GLN A 371 18.28 -1.64 -18.34
N GLN A 372 19.26 -1.87 -19.21
CA GLN A 372 19.82 -3.21 -19.44
C GLN A 372 21.26 -3.16 -19.98
N GLU A 373 22.11 -2.29 -19.45
CA GLU A 373 23.39 -1.97 -20.12
C GLU A 373 24.68 -2.40 -19.40
N ALA A 374 24.62 -3.01 -18.20
CA ALA A 374 25.86 -3.41 -17.52
C ALA A 374 26.39 -4.81 -17.92
N SER A 375 25.54 -5.84 -18.07
CA SER A 375 25.98 -7.20 -18.46
C SER A 375 25.82 -7.47 -19.96
N LEU A 376 24.73 -6.99 -20.57
CA LEU A 376 24.49 -7.17 -22.00
C LEU A 376 25.57 -6.46 -22.82
N ASN A 377 25.86 -5.18 -22.55
CA ASN A 377 26.88 -4.45 -23.30
C ASN A 377 28.26 -5.10 -23.17
N GLN A 378 28.63 -5.64 -22.01
CA GLN A 378 29.91 -6.34 -21.86
C GLN A 378 30.03 -7.58 -22.76
N VAL A 379 28.95 -8.35 -22.91
CA VAL A 379 28.92 -9.54 -23.76
C VAL A 379 28.77 -9.16 -25.23
N LEU A 380 27.93 -8.17 -25.54
CA LEU A 380 27.67 -7.68 -26.89
C LEU A 380 28.92 -7.03 -27.49
N ILE A 381 29.65 -6.22 -26.72
CA ILE A 381 30.92 -5.61 -27.16
C ILE A 381 31.92 -6.71 -27.52
N LYS A 382 32.05 -7.75 -26.70
CA LYS A 382 32.96 -8.87 -27.00
C LYS A 382 32.51 -9.65 -28.24
N GLY A 383 31.20 -9.87 -28.41
CA GLY A 383 30.64 -10.55 -29.58
C GLY A 383 30.81 -9.76 -30.86
N LEU A 384 30.54 -8.46 -30.83
CA LEU A 384 30.79 -7.55 -31.95
C LEU A 384 32.28 -7.45 -32.26
N THR A 385 33.14 -7.42 -31.24
CA THR A 385 34.61 -7.44 -31.43
C THR A 385 35.07 -8.74 -32.10
N ALA A 386 34.48 -9.89 -31.75
CA ALA A 386 34.76 -11.16 -32.41
C ALA A 386 34.26 -11.16 -33.86
N LEU A 387 33.07 -10.60 -34.11
CA LEU A 387 32.50 -10.46 -35.45
C LEU A 387 33.36 -9.57 -36.36
N CYS A 388 33.91 -8.48 -35.83
CA CYS A 388 34.81 -7.59 -36.54
C CYS A 388 36.12 -8.27 -37.00
N ARG A 389 36.51 -9.38 -36.35
CA ARG A 389 37.69 -10.17 -36.75
C ARG A 389 37.37 -11.11 -37.91
N THR A 390 36.16 -11.65 -37.99
CA THR A 390 35.76 -12.60 -39.03
C THR A 390 35.09 -11.94 -40.25
N LYS A 391 34.60 -10.69 -40.10
CA LYS A 391 33.98 -9.85 -41.14
C LYS A 391 32.94 -10.59 -42.03
N PRO A 392 31.97 -11.32 -41.44
CA PRO A 392 30.89 -11.93 -42.21
C PRO A 392 29.97 -10.86 -42.82
N VAL A 393 29.34 -11.18 -43.95
CA VAL A 393 28.48 -10.24 -44.69
C VAL A 393 27.01 -10.67 -44.61
N GLY A 394 26.11 -9.69 -44.44
CA GLY A 394 24.66 -9.92 -44.48
C GLY A 394 24.16 -10.84 -43.37
N LEU A 395 23.28 -11.79 -43.71
CA LEU A 395 22.63 -12.68 -42.73
C LEU A 395 23.64 -13.57 -41.97
N ALA A 396 24.81 -13.84 -42.55
CA ALA A 396 25.88 -14.60 -41.90
C ALA A 396 26.42 -13.87 -40.65
N ALA A 397 26.45 -12.54 -40.67
CA ALA A 397 26.88 -11.72 -39.54
C ALA A 397 25.93 -11.86 -38.35
N VAL A 398 24.63 -11.85 -38.60
CA VAL A 398 23.61 -12.00 -37.57
C VAL A 398 23.64 -13.40 -36.98
N LYS A 399 23.75 -14.44 -37.82
CA LYS A 399 23.88 -15.84 -37.36
C LYS A 399 25.12 -16.03 -36.50
N GLN A 400 26.28 -15.55 -36.96
CA GLN A 400 27.53 -15.72 -36.25
C GLN A 400 27.56 -14.95 -34.91
N LEU A 401 26.98 -13.75 -34.86
CA LEU A 401 26.79 -13.03 -33.60
C LEU A 401 25.84 -13.78 -32.66
N GLY A 402 24.73 -14.31 -33.17
CA GLY A 402 23.77 -15.07 -32.37
C GLY A 402 24.36 -16.36 -31.78
N GLU A 403 25.12 -17.11 -32.57
CA GLU A 403 25.87 -18.28 -32.11
C GLU A 403 26.90 -17.90 -31.04
N TRP A 404 27.69 -16.85 -31.31
CA TRP A 404 28.69 -16.37 -30.37
C TRP A 404 28.09 -15.96 -29.02
N LEU A 405 26.99 -15.21 -29.03
CA LEU A 405 26.30 -14.77 -27.81
C LEU A 405 25.72 -15.95 -27.01
N ARG A 406 25.21 -16.97 -27.71
CA ARG A 406 24.68 -18.19 -27.08
C ARG A 406 25.78 -19.01 -26.40
N ASP A 407 26.95 -19.06 -27.02
CA ASP A 407 28.08 -19.86 -26.55
C ASP A 407 28.89 -19.14 -25.46
N ASN A 408 28.85 -17.81 -25.43
CA ASN A 408 29.55 -16.96 -24.45
C ASN A 408 28.60 -16.31 -23.44
N ASN A 409 27.44 -16.92 -23.20
CA ASN A 409 26.46 -16.44 -22.23
C ASN A 409 26.97 -16.69 -20.79
N PRO A 410 27.27 -15.65 -20.00
CA PRO A 410 27.80 -15.81 -18.63
C PRO A 410 26.78 -16.39 -17.64
N LEU A 411 25.50 -16.49 -18.04
CA LEU A 411 24.44 -17.10 -17.24
C LEU A 411 24.24 -18.59 -17.56
N ARG A 412 25.01 -19.16 -18.49
CA ARG A 412 24.94 -20.59 -18.83
C ARG A 412 26.07 -21.36 -18.11
N PRO A 413 25.76 -22.43 -17.36
CA PRO A 413 26.79 -23.24 -16.70
C PRO A 413 27.66 -23.98 -17.73
N VAL A 414 28.98 -23.96 -17.53
CA VAL A 414 29.96 -24.67 -18.35
C VAL A 414 30.27 -26.02 -17.73
N ILE A 415 30.10 -27.11 -18.49
CA ILE A 415 30.46 -28.46 -18.07
C ILE A 415 31.92 -28.69 -18.50
N ILE A 416 32.80 -28.97 -17.54
CA ILE A 416 34.21 -29.29 -17.78
C ILE A 416 34.42 -30.76 -17.45
N GLU A 417 34.88 -31.55 -18.42
CA GLU A 417 35.31 -32.92 -18.15
C GLU A 417 36.69 -32.91 -17.46
N PRO A 418 36.93 -33.78 -16.46
CA PRO A 418 38.17 -33.77 -15.72
C PRO A 418 39.36 -34.21 -16.60
N ALA A 419 40.48 -33.51 -16.46
CA ALA A 419 41.73 -33.89 -17.11
C ALA A 419 42.21 -35.27 -16.63
N ALA A 420 42.79 -36.07 -17.54
CA ALA A 420 43.18 -37.47 -17.36
C ALA A 420 44.12 -37.78 -16.16
N GLY A 421 44.68 -36.76 -15.49
CA GLY A 421 45.52 -36.92 -14.30
C GLY A 421 44.77 -36.92 -12.96
N ALA A 422 43.52 -36.47 -12.91
CA ALA A 422 42.79 -36.34 -11.64
C ALA A 422 42.26 -37.69 -11.10
N GLN A 423 42.22 -38.75 -11.91
CA GLN A 423 41.56 -40.01 -11.56
C GLN A 423 42.16 -40.78 -10.37
N LYS A 424 43.43 -40.54 -10.01
CA LYS A 424 44.09 -41.25 -8.88
C LYS A 424 43.61 -40.81 -7.50
N GLU A 425 43.16 -39.58 -7.33
CA GLU A 425 42.76 -39.04 -6.02
C GLU A 425 41.33 -39.47 -5.62
N TYR A 426 40.53 -39.98 -6.57
CA TYR A 426 39.09 -40.25 -6.38
C TYR A 426 38.71 -41.72 -6.51
N ALA A 427 39.66 -42.61 -6.84
CA ALA A 427 39.43 -44.04 -7.00
C ALA A 427 38.79 -44.68 -5.76
N SER A 428 39.27 -44.33 -4.56
CA SER A 428 38.73 -44.84 -3.29
C SER A 428 37.32 -44.36 -2.95
N THR A 429 36.89 -43.23 -3.54
CA THR A 429 35.53 -42.70 -3.36
C THR A 429 34.59 -43.34 -4.38
N LEU A 430 35.07 -43.60 -5.60
CA LEU A 430 34.33 -44.33 -6.63
C LEU A 430 34.03 -45.78 -6.21
N GLU A 431 35.01 -46.50 -5.65
CA GLU A 431 34.83 -47.87 -5.13
C GLU A 431 33.73 -47.93 -4.06
N LYS A 432 33.75 -47.01 -3.09
CA LYS A 432 32.72 -46.91 -2.03
C LYS A 432 31.33 -46.56 -2.57
N LEU A 433 31.25 -45.87 -3.70
CA LEU A 433 29.98 -45.54 -4.36
C LEU A 433 29.48 -46.71 -5.23
N GLN A 434 30.38 -47.46 -5.87
CA GLN A 434 30.08 -48.66 -6.66
C GLN A 434 29.61 -49.84 -5.79
N GLU A 435 30.17 -50.02 -4.59
CA GLU A 435 29.67 -50.99 -3.60
C GLU A 435 28.21 -50.71 -3.16
N ARG A 436 27.80 -49.43 -3.20
CA ARG A 436 26.47 -48.98 -2.75
C ARG A 436 25.41 -48.96 -3.85
N ALA A 437 25.81 -49.01 -5.11
CA ALA A 437 24.92 -49.02 -6.26
C ALA A 437 25.42 -50.04 -7.31
N PRO A 438 25.40 -51.36 -6.98
CA PRO A 438 25.90 -52.39 -7.89
C PRO A 438 25.09 -52.39 -9.19
N GLY A 439 25.76 -52.06 -10.30
CA GLY A 439 25.17 -52.00 -11.65
C GLY A 439 24.66 -50.63 -12.11
N GLY A 440 24.76 -49.58 -11.28
CA GLY A 440 24.37 -48.20 -11.64
C GLY A 440 25.49 -47.41 -12.34
N GLN A 441 25.15 -46.59 -13.34
CA GLN A 441 26.10 -45.65 -13.94
C GLN A 441 26.25 -44.42 -13.03
N ILE A 442 27.37 -44.31 -12.31
CA ILE A 442 27.65 -43.21 -11.39
C ILE A 442 28.25 -42.04 -12.15
N ARG A 443 27.69 -40.84 -12.00
CA ARG A 443 28.20 -39.61 -12.65
C ARG A 443 28.58 -38.58 -11.58
N ILE A 444 29.86 -38.27 -11.51
CA ILE A 444 30.36 -37.29 -10.55
C ILE A 444 30.42 -35.91 -11.18
N VAL A 445 29.73 -34.92 -10.60
CA VAL A 445 29.70 -33.55 -11.09
C VAL A 445 30.36 -32.61 -10.08
N PHE A 446 31.28 -31.77 -10.56
CA PHE A 446 31.97 -30.75 -9.78
C PHE A 446 31.45 -29.36 -10.13
N ILE A 447 31.05 -28.60 -9.10
CA ILE A 447 30.64 -27.20 -9.24
C ILE A 447 31.74 -26.32 -8.64
N VAL A 448 32.49 -25.66 -9.53
CA VAL A 448 33.67 -24.84 -9.17
C VAL A 448 33.38 -23.36 -9.43
N GLY A 449 33.81 -22.49 -8.54
CA GLY A 449 33.62 -21.04 -8.67
C GLY A 449 34.15 -20.26 -7.46
N PRO A 450 34.43 -18.96 -7.59
CA PRO A 450 34.97 -18.12 -6.52
C PRO A 450 33.98 -18.00 -5.34
N PRO A 451 34.40 -17.54 -4.13
CA PRO A 451 33.49 -17.27 -3.02
C PRO A 451 32.29 -16.39 -3.46
N GLY A 452 31.08 -16.70 -3.01
CA GLY A 452 29.86 -15.93 -3.37
C GLY A 452 29.21 -16.24 -4.73
N SER A 453 29.81 -17.08 -5.59
CA SER A 453 29.27 -17.43 -6.93
C SER A 453 27.98 -18.28 -6.95
N GLY A 454 27.32 -18.47 -5.81
CA GLY A 454 26.06 -19.24 -5.75
C GLY A 454 26.22 -20.76 -5.93
N LYS A 455 27.41 -21.32 -5.70
CA LYS A 455 27.68 -22.78 -5.83
C LYS A 455 26.66 -23.66 -5.10
N GLY A 456 26.23 -23.28 -3.90
CA GLY A 456 25.23 -24.03 -3.13
C GLY A 456 23.87 -24.10 -3.83
N THR A 457 23.42 -22.97 -4.38
CA THR A 457 22.17 -22.87 -5.16
C THR A 457 22.24 -23.70 -6.45
N GLN A 458 23.40 -23.71 -7.12
CA GLN A 458 23.59 -24.53 -8.33
C GLN A 458 23.58 -26.04 -8.01
N CYS A 459 24.18 -26.45 -6.88
CA CYS A 459 24.10 -27.85 -6.41
C CYS A 459 22.65 -28.27 -6.12
N GLU A 460 21.85 -27.40 -5.49
CA GLU A 460 20.44 -27.68 -5.19
C GLU A 460 19.59 -27.76 -6.46
N MET A 461 19.84 -26.90 -7.45
CA MET A 461 19.19 -26.99 -8.76
C MET A 461 19.50 -28.32 -9.46
N MET A 462 20.77 -28.74 -9.53
CA MET A 462 21.13 -30.02 -10.14
C MET A 462 20.51 -31.21 -9.39
N ARG A 463 20.42 -31.13 -8.06
CA ARG A 463 19.73 -32.15 -7.24
C ARG A 463 18.27 -32.32 -7.61
N SER A 464 17.57 -31.21 -7.87
CA SER A 464 16.17 -31.22 -8.27
C SER A 464 15.96 -31.77 -9.67
N GLN A 465 16.93 -31.59 -10.57
CA GLN A 465 16.84 -32.03 -11.97
C GLN A 465 17.25 -33.49 -12.19
N LEU A 466 18.26 -33.97 -11.48
CA LEU A 466 18.87 -35.28 -11.75
C LEU A 466 18.34 -36.41 -10.85
N GLY A 467 17.62 -36.08 -9.77
CA GLY A 467 16.94 -37.07 -8.93
C GLY A 467 17.91 -38.00 -8.19
N THR A 468 18.10 -37.73 -6.90
CA THR A 468 19.01 -38.39 -5.94
C THR A 468 20.46 -37.86 -5.92
N GLY A 469 21.02 -37.74 -4.72
CA GLY A 469 22.38 -37.23 -4.44
C GLY A 469 22.50 -36.67 -3.03
N ARG A 470 23.57 -37.00 -2.28
CA ARG A 470 23.92 -36.42 -0.97
C ARG A 470 25.03 -35.40 -1.16
N ALA A 471 24.82 -34.16 -0.70
CA ALA A 471 25.88 -33.16 -0.56
C ALA A 471 26.67 -33.40 0.73
N CYS A 472 28.00 -33.34 0.67
CA CYS A 472 28.85 -33.34 1.86
C CYS A 472 29.24 -31.86 2.19
N PRO A 473 29.66 -31.48 3.43
CA PRO A 473 29.63 -30.07 3.87
C PRO A 473 30.96 -29.28 3.90
N ARG A 474 32.12 -29.89 3.62
CA ARG A 474 33.44 -29.23 3.64
C ARG A 474 34.12 -29.12 2.27
N SER A 475 34.09 -27.91 1.70
CA SER A 475 34.96 -27.41 0.60
C SER A 475 35.04 -28.29 -0.66
N SER A 476 34.46 -27.78 -1.77
CA SER A 476 34.40 -28.39 -3.12
C SER A 476 33.72 -29.77 -3.14
N MET A 477 32.39 -29.78 -3.32
CA MET A 477 31.57 -30.95 -3.00
C MET A 477 30.94 -31.64 -4.20
N LEU A 478 31.18 -32.94 -4.25
CA LEU A 478 30.67 -33.94 -5.17
C LEU A 478 29.14 -33.99 -5.23
N PHE A 479 28.61 -34.12 -6.44
CA PHE A 479 27.33 -34.77 -6.72
C PHE A 479 27.62 -36.18 -7.24
N ALA A 480 26.93 -37.21 -6.75
CA ALA A 480 27.07 -38.61 -7.18
C ALA A 480 25.74 -39.14 -7.70
#